data_AF-A0A6V7XEN9-F1
#
_entry.id   AF-A0A6V7XEN9-F1
#
_cell.length_a   1.000
_cell.length_b   1.000
_cell.length_c   1.000
_cell.angle_alpha   90.00
_cell.angle_beta   90.00
_cell.angle_gamma   90.00
#
_symmetry.space_group_name_H-M   'P 1'
#
loop_
_entity.id
_entity.type
_entity.pdbx_description
1 polymer ?
#
loop_
_entity_poly.entity_id
_entity_poly.type
_entity_poly.pdbx_seq_one_letter_code
_entity_poly.pdbx_strand_id
1 'polypeptide(L)'
;MIFPSTICRLIQSSFKYCSRMATSVNKILCPPTSVRGMMELEKDKFSKLIVFPSIKIPTKLVNRIVGLPLFNKYRLECLPRLKTFRNTESENFKRLLFDPDKLEEVEEEEKEEIIGQIEKQINFKVEFEKFCYLMEYEDWTTKNCLKAILPENVEFSGFEQCGHIIHLNLREKLLPFRFVIGRILLDKIQRTRFFKGFCGYSKGFFGR
;
A
#
# COMPACT_ATOMS: atom_id res chain seq x y z
N MET A 1 -50.99 3.07 0.02
CA MET A 1 -50.12 2.13 0.74
C MET A 1 -48.69 2.63 0.63
N ILE A 2 -48.17 3.03 1.78
CA ILE A 2 -46.95 3.82 1.96
C ILE A 2 -45.82 2.84 2.25
N PHE A 3 -44.76 2.83 1.42
CA PHE A 3 -43.53 2.11 1.76
C PHE A 3 -42.67 3.01 2.67
N PRO A 4 -42.27 2.54 3.86
CA PRO A 4 -41.51 3.35 4.78
C PRO A 4 -40.06 3.52 4.29
N SER A 5 -39.68 4.79 4.26
CA SER A 5 -38.33 5.32 4.13
C SER A 5 -37.47 4.89 5.31
N THR A 6 -36.80 3.75 5.22
CA THR A 6 -35.77 3.36 6.20
C THR A 6 -34.38 3.50 5.60
N ILE A 7 -33.88 4.72 5.73
CA ILE A 7 -32.47 5.12 5.93
C ILE A 7 -31.48 3.98 5.70
N CYS A 8 -31.14 3.73 4.43
CA CYS A 8 -29.91 3.06 4.08
C CYS A 8 -28.82 4.11 4.34
N ARG A 9 -28.14 4.03 5.49
CA ARG A 9 -26.90 4.79 5.72
C ARG A 9 -25.91 4.34 4.64
N LEU A 10 -25.87 5.08 3.53
CA LEU A 10 -24.78 5.08 2.58
C LEU A 10 -23.51 5.34 3.38
N ILE A 11 -22.80 4.26 3.72
CA ILE A 11 -21.39 4.37 4.07
C ILE A 11 -20.72 4.73 2.75
N GLN A 12 -20.70 6.03 2.43
CA GLN A 12 -19.82 6.58 1.41
C GLN A 12 -18.39 6.42 1.93
N SER A 13 -17.84 5.20 1.87
CA SER A 13 -16.40 5.05 1.84
C SER A 13 -15.96 5.52 0.46
N SER A 14 -15.92 6.84 0.28
CA SER A 14 -15.28 7.45 -0.87
C SER A 14 -13.78 7.17 -0.74
N PHE A 15 -13.33 6.02 -1.25
CA PHE A 15 -11.94 5.83 -1.61
C PHE A 15 -11.70 6.76 -2.80
N LYS A 16 -11.55 8.06 -2.52
CA LYS A 16 -11.03 9.02 -3.48
C LYS A 16 -9.65 8.50 -3.86
N TYR A 17 -9.56 7.92 -5.05
CA TYR A 17 -8.29 7.64 -5.69
C TYR A 17 -7.64 9.00 -5.96
N CYS A 18 -6.91 9.51 -4.97
CA CYS A 18 -6.23 10.78 -5.07
C CYS A 18 -5.06 10.58 -6.03
N SER A 19 -5.27 10.98 -7.27
CA SER A 19 -4.25 11.08 -8.31
C SER A 19 -3.32 12.24 -7.98
N ARG A 20 -2.35 12.00 -7.11
CA ARG A 20 -1.19 12.88 -6.96
C ARG A 20 0.02 12.00 -6.72
N MET A 21 0.80 11.76 -7.77
CA MET A 21 2.19 12.23 -7.86
C MET A 21 3.03 11.47 -8.90
N ALA A 22 3.86 12.31 -9.54
CA ALA A 22 5.22 12.14 -10.04
C ALA A 22 5.64 10.77 -10.59
N THR A 23 5.96 10.79 -11.88
CA THR A 23 6.88 9.90 -12.57
C THR A 23 8.29 10.06 -11.99
N SER A 24 8.65 9.28 -10.97
CA SER A 24 10.06 8.94 -10.72
C SER A 24 10.29 7.50 -11.19
N VAL A 25 11.36 7.31 -11.94
CA VAL A 25 11.58 6.13 -12.79
C VAL A 25 12.08 4.91 -11.98
N ASN A 26 12.41 5.07 -10.70
CA ASN A 26 12.96 3.99 -9.85
C ASN A 26 12.30 3.96 -8.47
N LYS A 27 11.02 3.55 -8.39
CA LYS A 27 10.38 3.31 -7.08
C LYS A 27 10.80 1.93 -6.56
N ILE A 28 11.52 1.85 -5.43
CA ILE A 28 11.86 0.59 -4.73
C ILE A 28 10.58 -0.05 -4.17
N LEU A 29 9.72 0.73 -3.50
CA LEU A 29 8.52 0.22 -2.82
C LEU A 29 7.34 -0.01 -3.78
N CYS A 30 7.58 -0.83 -4.81
CA CYS A 30 6.57 -1.33 -5.73
C CYS A 30 6.76 -2.83 -6.01
N PRO A 31 5.68 -3.56 -6.34
CA PRO A 31 5.79 -4.96 -6.73
C PRO A 31 6.71 -5.16 -7.95
N PRO A 32 7.25 -6.38 -8.16
CA PRO A 32 8.12 -6.68 -9.28
C PRO A 32 7.49 -6.32 -10.63
N THR A 33 8.29 -5.83 -11.58
CA THR A 33 7.83 -5.52 -12.95
C THR A 33 7.41 -6.77 -13.72
N SER A 34 7.81 -7.96 -13.27
CA SER A 34 7.43 -9.26 -13.85
C SER A 34 5.92 -9.54 -13.79
N VAL A 35 5.17 -8.89 -12.89
CA VAL A 35 3.71 -9.04 -12.81
C VAL A 35 2.96 -8.14 -13.81
N ARG A 36 3.67 -7.30 -14.55
CA ARG A 36 3.05 -6.37 -15.51
C ARG A 36 2.44 -7.13 -16.68
N GLY A 37 1.21 -6.78 -17.04
CA GLY A 37 0.46 -7.46 -18.10
C GLY A 37 -0.20 -8.77 -17.65
N MET A 38 -0.07 -9.14 -16.38
CA MET A 38 -0.69 -10.34 -15.81
C MET A 38 -2.22 -10.29 -15.95
N MET A 39 -2.81 -11.31 -16.56
CA MET A 39 -4.27 -11.43 -16.71
C MET A 39 -4.91 -12.41 -15.71
N GLU A 40 -4.11 -13.31 -15.14
CA GLU A 40 -4.51 -14.26 -14.11
C GLU A 40 -3.65 -14.06 -12.87
N LEU A 41 -4.26 -14.05 -11.68
CA LEU A 41 -3.56 -13.68 -10.45
C LEU A 41 -2.61 -14.81 -9.98
N GLU A 42 -1.31 -14.61 -10.17
CA GLU A 42 -0.25 -15.46 -9.61
C GLU A 42 0.45 -14.73 -8.45
N LYS A 43 0.06 -15.07 -7.21
CA LYS A 43 0.53 -14.37 -5.99
C LYS A 43 2.03 -14.48 -5.77
N ASP A 44 2.63 -15.62 -6.10
CA ASP A 44 4.04 -15.90 -5.87
C ASP A 44 4.97 -14.96 -6.66
N LYS A 45 4.49 -14.42 -7.80
CA LYS A 45 5.23 -13.46 -8.62
C LYS A 45 5.31 -12.06 -8.00
N PHE A 46 4.56 -11.78 -6.93
CA PHE A 46 4.63 -10.51 -6.20
C PHE A 46 5.78 -10.45 -5.19
N SER A 47 6.50 -11.56 -5.01
CA SER A 47 7.64 -11.68 -4.10
C SER A 47 8.78 -10.75 -4.53
N LYS A 48 9.17 -9.83 -3.64
CA LYS A 48 10.29 -8.89 -3.85
C LYS A 48 11.08 -8.72 -2.57
N LEU A 49 12.38 -8.98 -2.63
CA LEU A 49 13.27 -8.65 -1.51
C LEU A 49 13.55 -7.16 -1.50
N ILE A 50 13.25 -6.49 -0.39
CA ILE A 50 13.50 -5.06 -0.20
C ILE A 50 14.36 -4.84 1.03
N VAL A 51 15.32 -3.93 0.91
CA VAL A 51 16.17 -3.50 2.02
C VAL A 51 15.62 -2.18 2.56
N PHE A 52 15.11 -2.23 3.78
CA PHE A 52 14.60 -1.05 4.48
C PHE A 52 15.71 -0.44 5.34
N PRO A 53 15.95 0.88 5.23
CA PRO A 53 16.71 1.60 6.24
C PRO A 53 15.94 1.53 7.57
N SER A 54 16.65 1.28 8.66
CA SER A 54 16.03 1.08 9.97
C SER A 54 16.90 1.57 11.09
N ILE A 55 16.32 1.85 12.26
CA ILE A 55 17.08 2.12 13.49
C ILE A 55 16.53 1.28 14.65
N LYS A 56 17.38 0.92 15.60
CA LYS A 56 16.97 0.29 16.87
C LYS A 56 16.75 1.36 17.93
N ILE A 57 15.59 1.33 18.56
CA ILE A 57 15.19 2.29 19.58
C ILE A 57 14.61 1.57 20.80
N PRO A 58 14.90 2.02 22.02
CA PRO A 58 14.27 1.46 23.21
C PRO A 58 12.74 1.62 23.16
N THR A 59 12.00 0.57 23.53
CA THR A 59 10.53 0.54 23.48
C THR A 59 9.88 1.69 24.24
N LYS A 60 10.50 2.15 25.33
CA LYS A 60 10.03 3.26 26.17
C LYS A 60 10.08 4.63 25.49
N LEU A 61 10.92 4.78 24.46
CA LEU A 61 11.24 6.06 23.81
C LEU A 61 10.53 6.24 22.46
N VAL A 62 9.84 5.20 21.97
CA VAL A 62 9.12 5.21 20.68
C VAL A 62 8.18 6.40 20.56
N ASN A 63 7.43 6.71 21.61
CA ASN A 63 6.45 7.81 21.61
C ASN A 63 7.09 9.19 21.39
N ARG A 64 8.37 9.36 21.77
CA ARG A 64 9.10 10.62 21.55
C ARG A 64 9.44 10.85 20.09
N ILE A 65 9.62 9.77 19.33
CA ILE A 65 9.98 9.83 17.90
C ILE A 65 8.75 10.07 17.03
N VAL A 66 7.60 9.45 17.38
CA VAL A 66 6.36 9.56 16.60
C VAL A 66 5.88 11.01 16.44
N GLY A 67 6.18 11.88 17.41
CA GLY A 67 5.84 13.31 17.37
C GLY A 67 6.75 14.18 16.50
N LEU A 68 7.87 13.65 15.98
CA LEU A 68 8.83 14.46 15.24
C LEU A 68 8.36 14.75 13.80
N PRO A 69 8.57 15.98 13.29
CA PRO A 69 8.27 16.31 11.89
C PRO A 69 9.03 15.40 10.91
N LEU A 70 10.30 15.08 11.23
CA LEU A 70 11.14 14.20 10.43
C LEU A 70 10.54 12.78 10.30
N PHE A 71 9.91 12.28 11.37
CA PHE A 71 9.27 10.96 11.34
C PHE A 71 8.15 10.94 10.30
N ASN A 72 7.34 11.99 10.23
CA ASN A 72 6.28 12.08 9.23
C ASN A 72 6.83 12.20 7.80
N LYS A 73 7.97 12.86 7.61
CA LYS A 73 8.66 12.97 6.31
C LYS A 73 9.11 11.59 5.83
N TYR A 74 9.89 10.85 6.63
CA TYR A 74 10.54 9.60 6.21
C TYR A 74 9.84 8.31 6.62
N ARG A 75 8.68 8.37 7.30
CA ARG A 75 7.93 7.14 7.63
C ARG A 75 7.56 6.37 6.37
N LEU A 76 7.53 5.05 6.52
CA LEU A 76 6.93 4.13 5.56
C LEU A 76 5.51 4.53 5.17
N GLU A 77 5.20 4.39 3.89
CA GLU A 77 3.82 4.28 3.43
C GLU A 77 3.06 3.19 4.21
N CYS A 78 1.75 3.37 4.39
CA CYS A 78 0.92 2.45 5.17
C CYS A 78 0.77 1.12 4.42
N LEU A 79 1.60 0.13 4.77
CA LEU A 79 1.55 -1.23 4.24
C LEU A 79 0.61 -2.10 5.11
N PRO A 80 -0.18 -3.03 4.54
CA PRO A 80 -1.16 -3.81 5.28
C PRO A 80 -0.59 -4.66 6.42
N ARG A 81 0.58 -5.28 6.21
CA ARG A 81 1.21 -6.21 7.16
C ARG A 81 2.49 -5.66 7.77
N LEU A 82 3.28 -4.92 7.00
CA LEU A 82 4.53 -4.35 7.46
C LEU A 82 4.28 -3.05 8.25
N LYS A 83 4.44 -3.12 9.56
CA LYS A 83 4.33 -1.95 10.44
C LYS A 83 5.66 -1.19 10.50
N THR A 84 5.57 0.13 10.63
CA THR A 84 6.71 1.04 10.82
C THR A 84 7.56 0.68 12.04
N PHE A 85 6.95 0.21 13.13
CA PHE A 85 7.67 -0.30 14.29
C PHE A 85 7.51 -1.83 14.38
N ARG A 86 8.64 -2.54 14.46
CA ARG A 86 8.67 -4.00 14.69
C ARG A 86 9.40 -4.33 15.97
N ASN A 87 9.04 -5.45 16.58
CA ASN A 87 9.81 -5.99 17.70
C ASN A 87 11.16 -6.51 17.17
N THR A 88 12.21 -6.31 17.96
CA THR A 88 13.50 -6.95 17.71
C THR A 88 13.60 -8.25 18.51
N GLU A 89 14.71 -8.97 18.38
CA GLU A 89 15.03 -10.13 19.22
C GLU A 89 15.02 -9.77 20.72
N SER A 90 15.34 -8.53 21.04
CA SER A 90 15.28 -7.99 22.39
C SER A 90 13.93 -7.32 22.64
N GLU A 91 13.17 -7.78 23.64
CA GLU A 91 11.87 -7.20 24.02
C GLU A 91 11.96 -5.70 24.41
N ASN A 92 13.14 -5.28 24.86
CA ASN A 92 13.41 -3.89 25.26
C ASN A 92 13.57 -2.94 24.08
N PHE A 93 13.75 -3.43 22.85
CA PHE A 93 14.01 -2.63 21.67
C PHE A 93 12.98 -2.89 20.57
N LYS A 94 12.60 -1.80 19.90
CA LYS A 94 11.84 -1.82 18.66
C LYS A 94 12.71 -1.33 17.51
N ARG A 95 12.49 -1.91 16.34
CA ARG A 95 13.05 -1.46 15.08
C ARG A 95 12.07 -0.49 14.44
N LEU A 96 12.52 0.73 14.20
CA LEU A 96 11.83 1.69 13.35
C LEU A 96 12.31 1.50 11.92
N LEU A 97 11.38 1.27 11.01
CA LEU A 97 11.62 1.14 9.57
C LEU A 97 11.27 2.45 8.85
N PHE A 98 12.14 2.88 7.95
CA PHE A 98 11.94 4.04 7.11
C PHE A 98 11.57 3.65 5.69
N ASP A 99 10.99 4.62 4.96
CA ASP A 99 10.66 4.44 3.57
C ASP A 99 11.94 4.41 2.71
N PRO A 100 12.25 3.31 2.01
CA PRO A 100 13.46 3.22 1.22
C PRO A 100 13.45 4.23 0.06
N ASP A 101 12.29 4.50 -0.54
CA ASP A 101 12.18 5.44 -1.66
C ASP A 101 12.55 6.87 -1.24
N LYS A 102 12.27 7.23 0.02
CA LYS A 102 12.51 8.58 0.54
C LYS A 102 13.91 8.80 1.09
N LEU A 103 14.63 7.72 1.37
CA LEU A 103 15.98 7.78 1.93
C LEU A 103 17.06 7.39 0.92
N GLU A 104 16.69 6.74 -0.19
CA GLU A 104 17.63 6.43 -1.27
C GLU A 104 18.13 7.71 -1.95
N GLU A 105 17.25 8.70 -2.15
CA GLU A 105 17.60 10.00 -2.75
C GLU A 105 18.29 10.97 -1.78
N VAL A 106 18.47 10.60 -0.51
CA VAL A 106 19.00 11.48 0.53
C VAL A 106 20.50 11.29 0.68
N GLU A 107 21.23 12.40 0.67
CA GLU A 107 22.69 12.42 0.89
C GLU A 107 23.05 11.94 2.30
N GLU A 108 24.29 11.46 2.47
CA GLU A 108 24.71 10.87 3.74
C GLU A 108 24.73 11.91 4.88
N GLU A 109 25.01 13.17 4.56
CA GLU A 109 24.98 14.31 5.49
C GLU A 109 23.58 14.52 6.09
N GLU A 110 22.53 14.50 5.27
CA GLU A 110 21.14 14.63 5.76
C GLU A 110 20.71 13.39 6.57
N LYS A 111 21.25 12.20 6.28
CA LYS A 111 21.04 11.01 7.13
C LYS A 111 21.69 11.16 8.51
N GLU A 112 22.89 11.73 8.57
CA GLU A 112 23.56 12.05 9.84
C GLU A 112 22.78 13.09 10.64
N GLU A 113 22.23 14.12 9.97
CA GLU A 113 21.35 15.10 10.62
C GLU A 113 20.08 14.46 11.19
N ILE A 114 19.46 13.54 10.45
CA ILE A 114 18.30 12.77 10.91
C ILE A 114 18.64 11.99 12.18
N ILE A 115 19.76 11.27 12.19
CA ILE A 115 20.24 10.54 13.38
C ILE A 115 20.44 11.54 14.53
N GLY A 116 21.18 12.62 14.31
CA GLY A 116 21.48 13.61 15.35
C GLY A 116 20.23 14.23 15.97
N GLN A 117 19.17 14.48 15.18
CA GLN A 117 17.88 14.95 15.70
C GLN A 117 17.17 13.89 16.54
N ILE A 118 17.20 12.63 16.10
CA ILE A 118 16.60 11.52 16.85
C ILE A 118 17.35 11.33 18.17
N GLU A 119 18.68 11.23 18.13
CA GLU A 119 19.54 11.05 19.30
C GLU A 119 19.32 12.16 20.34
N LYS A 120 19.24 13.43 19.91
CA LYS A 120 18.93 14.56 20.80
C LYS A 120 17.58 14.41 21.50
N GLN A 121 16.57 13.83 20.86
CA GLN A 121 15.25 13.66 21.46
C GLN A 121 15.14 12.47 22.41
N ILE A 122 15.81 11.37 22.09
CA ILE A 122 15.74 10.16 22.91
C ILE A 122 16.88 10.07 23.93
N ASN A 123 17.90 10.93 23.82
CA ASN A 123 19.14 10.90 24.59
C ASN A 123 19.77 9.50 24.60
N PHE A 124 19.78 8.87 23.43
CA PHE A 124 20.24 7.49 23.21
C PHE A 124 20.84 7.42 21.81
N LYS A 125 22.04 6.83 21.71
CA LYS A 125 22.77 6.73 20.44
C LYS A 125 22.07 5.74 19.50
N VAL A 126 21.87 6.11 18.23
CA VAL A 126 21.24 5.25 17.23
C VAL A 126 22.03 5.25 15.93
N GLU A 127 21.98 4.14 15.21
CA GLU A 127 22.69 3.97 13.94
C GLU A 127 21.74 3.35 12.92
N PHE A 128 21.90 3.72 11.65
CA PHE A 128 21.14 3.12 10.56
C PHE A 128 21.59 1.67 10.33
N GLU A 129 20.62 0.77 10.37
CA GLU A 129 20.76 -0.64 10.04
C GLU A 129 19.96 -0.96 8.77
N LYS A 130 20.50 -1.86 7.94
CA LYS A 130 19.77 -2.44 6.81
C LYS A 130 18.90 -3.59 7.29
N PHE A 131 17.61 -3.53 6.98
CA PHE A 131 16.65 -4.59 7.30
C PHE A 131 16.11 -5.20 6.01
N CYS A 132 16.53 -6.42 5.70
CA CYS A 132 16.03 -7.18 4.55
C CYS A 132 14.65 -7.78 4.87
N TYR A 133 13.67 -7.56 4.00
CA TYR A 133 12.34 -8.13 4.13
C TYR A 133 11.84 -8.60 2.77
N LEU A 134 11.44 -9.86 2.69
CA LEU A 134 10.77 -10.42 1.52
C LEU A 134 9.30 -9.97 1.57
N MET A 135 8.95 -9.02 0.70
CA MET A 135 7.56 -8.59 0.53
C MET A 135 6.83 -9.59 -0.34
N GLU A 136 5.72 -10.11 0.17
CA GLU A 136 4.83 -11.03 -0.53
C GLU A 136 3.55 -10.31 -1.00
N TYR A 137 2.71 -11.02 -1.74
CA TYR A 137 1.43 -10.48 -2.24
C TYR A 137 0.65 -9.75 -1.15
N GLU A 138 0.56 -10.32 0.05
CA GLU A 138 -0.24 -9.79 1.16
C GLU A 138 0.34 -8.50 1.77
N ASP A 139 1.64 -8.27 1.66
CA ASP A 139 2.32 -7.07 2.16
C ASP A 139 2.08 -5.84 1.27
N TRP A 140 1.66 -6.04 0.02
CA TRP A 140 1.37 -4.96 -0.90
C TRP A 140 -0.03 -4.37 -0.68
N THR A 141 -0.17 -3.05 -0.84
CA THR A 141 -1.49 -2.41 -0.86
C THR A 141 -2.25 -2.78 -2.14
N THR A 142 -3.58 -2.73 -2.10
CA THR A 142 -4.43 -2.91 -3.30
C THR A 142 -4.00 -1.99 -4.44
N LYS A 143 -3.67 -0.73 -4.12
CA LYS A 143 -3.19 0.25 -5.10
C LYS A 143 -1.89 -0.20 -5.76
N ASN A 144 -0.93 -0.70 -4.97
CA ASN A 144 0.36 -1.16 -5.50
C ASN A 144 0.18 -2.40 -6.38
N CYS A 145 -0.66 -3.37 -5.96
CA CYS A 145 -0.95 -4.55 -6.78
C CYS A 145 -1.61 -4.15 -8.10
N LEU A 146 -2.65 -3.32 -8.08
CA LEU A 146 -3.35 -2.87 -9.29
C LEU A 146 -2.43 -2.07 -10.22
N LYS A 147 -1.59 -1.18 -9.70
CA LYS A 147 -0.65 -0.42 -10.53
C LYS A 147 0.42 -1.33 -11.17
N ALA A 148 0.87 -2.36 -10.47
CA ALA A 148 1.92 -3.24 -10.96
C ALA A 148 1.46 -4.16 -12.10
N ILE A 149 0.22 -4.67 -12.04
CA ILE A 149 -0.31 -5.55 -13.09
C ILE A 149 -0.65 -4.80 -14.38
N LEU A 150 -0.91 -3.49 -14.29
CA LEU A 150 -1.33 -2.71 -15.44
C LEU A 150 -0.13 -2.26 -16.30
N PRO A 151 -0.31 -2.19 -17.63
CA PRO A 151 0.65 -1.54 -18.51
C PRO A 151 0.85 -0.07 -18.12
N GLU A 152 2.03 0.50 -18.41
CA GLU A 152 2.40 1.87 -18.02
C GLU A 152 1.43 2.95 -18.51
N ASN A 153 0.83 2.73 -19.67
CA ASN A 153 -0.08 3.69 -20.32
C ASN A 153 -1.55 3.50 -19.92
N VAL A 154 -1.84 2.63 -18.94
CA VAL A 154 -3.20 2.29 -18.56
C VAL A 154 -3.39 2.46 -17.06
N GLU A 155 -4.31 3.35 -16.68
CA GLU A 155 -4.64 3.61 -15.28
C GLU A 155 -6.01 3.07 -14.91
N PHE A 156 -6.10 2.49 -13.72
CA PHE A 156 -7.34 2.06 -13.12
C PHE A 156 -8.13 3.26 -12.58
N SER A 157 -9.37 3.45 -13.07
CA SER A 157 -10.20 4.61 -12.73
C SER A 157 -10.84 4.55 -11.34
N GLY A 158 -10.86 3.39 -10.69
CA GLY A 158 -11.44 3.21 -9.35
C GLY A 158 -12.58 2.18 -9.31
N PHE A 159 -13.11 1.97 -8.11
CA PHE A 159 -14.26 1.10 -7.85
C PHE A 159 -15.15 1.71 -6.77
N GLU A 160 -16.40 1.29 -6.76
CA GLU A 160 -17.37 1.61 -5.72
C GLU A 160 -17.74 0.33 -4.97
N GLN A 161 -17.89 0.42 -3.65
CA GLN A 161 -18.32 -0.71 -2.83
C GLN A 161 -19.69 -0.44 -2.24
N CYS A 162 -20.66 -1.31 -2.57
CA CYS A 162 -22.00 -1.31 -2.01
C CYS A 162 -22.19 -2.57 -1.15
N GLY A 163 -21.95 -2.44 0.15
CA GLY A 163 -21.98 -3.56 1.09
C GLY A 163 -20.91 -4.61 0.77
N HIS A 164 -21.33 -5.78 0.27
CA HIS A 164 -20.45 -6.89 -0.11
C HIS A 164 -20.15 -6.95 -1.61
N ILE A 165 -20.68 -6.00 -2.38
CA ILE A 165 -20.57 -5.95 -3.84
C ILE A 165 -19.60 -4.84 -4.21
N ILE A 166 -18.58 -5.17 -5.00
CA ILE A 166 -17.75 -4.17 -5.67
C ILE A 166 -18.28 -3.94 -7.09
N HIS A 167 -18.38 -2.68 -7.47
CA HIS A 167 -18.67 -2.20 -8.80
C HIS A 167 -17.41 -1.58 -9.41
N LEU A 168 -16.93 -2.11 -10.53
CA LEU A 168 -15.72 -1.65 -11.20
C LEU A 168 -16.15 -0.86 -12.41
N ASN A 169 -15.63 0.36 -12.48
CA ASN A 169 -15.74 1.18 -13.67
C ASN A 169 -14.51 0.93 -14.54
N LEU A 170 -14.58 -0.07 -15.42
CA LEU A 170 -13.49 -0.42 -16.33
C LEU A 170 -13.72 0.23 -17.69
N ARG A 171 -12.69 0.94 -18.18
CA ARG A 171 -12.59 1.38 -19.58
C ARG A 171 -12.27 0.17 -20.46
N GLU A 172 -12.52 0.28 -21.77
CA GLU A 172 -12.27 -0.80 -22.74
C GLU A 172 -10.85 -1.40 -22.65
N LYS A 173 -9.83 -0.53 -22.50
CA LYS A 173 -8.42 -0.94 -22.34
C LYS A 173 -8.15 -1.83 -21.11
N LEU A 174 -9.02 -1.79 -20.11
CA LEU A 174 -8.90 -2.56 -18.86
C LEU A 174 -9.74 -3.85 -18.87
N LEU A 175 -10.61 -4.05 -19.88
CA LEU A 175 -11.44 -5.25 -19.99
C LEU A 175 -10.65 -6.56 -20.02
N PRO A 176 -9.44 -6.64 -20.62
CA PRO A 176 -8.61 -7.85 -20.53
C PRO A 176 -8.19 -8.19 -19.09
N PHE A 177 -8.02 -7.17 -18.25
CA PHE A 177 -7.56 -7.28 -16.87
C PHE A 177 -8.71 -7.41 -15.85
N ARG A 178 -9.97 -7.45 -16.30
CA ARG A 178 -11.15 -7.42 -15.41
C ARG A 178 -11.14 -8.51 -14.34
N PHE A 179 -10.66 -9.71 -14.69
CA PHE A 179 -10.66 -10.86 -13.79
C PHE A 179 -9.58 -10.72 -12.71
N VAL A 180 -8.33 -10.43 -13.09
CA VAL A 180 -7.25 -10.20 -12.12
C VAL A 180 -7.53 -9.00 -11.21
N ILE A 181 -8.07 -7.89 -11.75
CA ILE A 181 -8.46 -6.72 -10.96
C ILE A 181 -9.54 -7.11 -9.94
N GLY A 182 -10.59 -7.81 -10.39
CA GLY A 182 -11.64 -8.31 -9.52
C GLY A 182 -11.12 -9.22 -8.42
N ARG A 183 -10.21 -10.15 -8.74
CA ARG A 183 -9.58 -11.06 -7.77
C ARG A 183 -8.73 -10.31 -6.74
N ILE A 184 -7.90 -9.36 -7.15
CA ILE A 184 -7.11 -8.55 -6.23
C ILE A 184 -8.01 -7.78 -5.27
N LEU A 185 -9.10 -7.20 -5.77
CA LEU A 185 -10.05 -6.45 -4.94
C LEU A 185 -10.80 -7.33 -3.95
N LEU A 186 -11.22 -8.52 -4.36
CA LEU A 186 -11.85 -9.49 -3.49
C LEU A 186 -10.91 -9.93 -2.36
N ASP A 187 -9.66 -10.25 -2.70
CA ASP A 187 -8.67 -10.73 -1.73
C ASP A 187 -8.26 -9.65 -0.73
N LYS A 188 -8.14 -8.39 -1.18
CA LYS A 188 -7.61 -7.30 -0.36
C LYS A 188 -8.66 -6.55 0.44
N ILE A 189 -9.95 -6.65 0.08
CA ILE A 189 -11.02 -5.91 0.75
C ILE A 189 -11.84 -6.89 1.60
N GLN A 190 -11.55 -6.91 2.90
CA GLN A 190 -12.07 -7.87 3.90
C GLN A 190 -13.61 -7.99 4.03
N ARG A 191 -14.40 -7.18 3.31
CA ARG A 191 -15.87 -7.20 3.35
C ARG A 191 -16.53 -7.57 2.03
N THR A 192 -15.77 -7.86 0.99
CA THR A 192 -16.35 -8.13 -0.34
C THR A 192 -16.51 -9.62 -0.59
N ARG A 193 -17.69 -10.01 -1.08
CA ARG A 193 -17.98 -11.39 -1.49
C ARG A 193 -18.22 -11.52 -2.99
N PHE A 194 -18.63 -10.44 -3.65
CA PHE A 194 -19.02 -10.46 -5.06
C PHE A 194 -18.56 -9.21 -5.80
N PHE A 195 -18.34 -9.36 -7.11
CA PHE A 195 -17.96 -8.29 -8.00
C PHE A 195 -18.93 -8.22 -9.20
N LYS A 196 -19.36 -7.02 -9.59
CA LYS A 196 -20.21 -6.78 -10.77
C LYS A 196 -19.47 -5.85 -11.75
N GLY A 197 -19.11 -6.38 -12.92
CA GLY A 197 -18.51 -5.60 -14.00
C GLY A 197 -19.58 -5.05 -14.92
N PHE A 198 -19.59 -3.74 -15.10
CA PHE A 198 -20.33 -3.09 -16.17
C PHE A 198 -19.33 -2.50 -17.15
N CYS A 199 -19.35 -3.00 -18.39
CA CYS A 199 -18.84 -2.25 -19.52
C CYS A 199 -19.90 -1.18 -19.83
N GLY A 200 -19.50 0.09 -19.89
CA GLY A 200 -20.34 1.10 -20.53
C GLY A 200 -20.60 0.64 -21.96
N TYR A 201 -21.86 0.42 -22.30
CA TYR A 201 -22.40 -0.25 -23.48
C TYR A 201 -22.69 -1.76 -23.35
N SER A 202 -24.00 -2.02 -23.46
CA SER A 202 -24.69 -3.29 -23.65
C SER A 202 -24.84 -4.26 -22.46
N LYS A 203 -26.13 -4.46 -22.14
CA LYS A 203 -26.80 -5.53 -21.40
C LYS A 203 -25.97 -6.78 -21.10
N GLY A 204 -25.92 -7.09 -19.80
CA GLY A 204 -26.14 -8.43 -19.26
C GLY A 204 -25.03 -9.45 -19.47
N PHE A 205 -24.30 -9.77 -18.40
CA PHE A 205 -23.77 -11.12 -18.22
C PHE A 205 -23.95 -11.55 -16.77
N PHE A 206 -24.87 -12.49 -16.57
CA PHE A 206 -25.03 -13.29 -15.36
C PHE A 206 -23.87 -14.27 -15.25
N GLY A 207 -23.35 -14.43 -14.03
CA GLY A 207 -22.52 -15.57 -13.66
C GLY A 207 -23.39 -16.82 -13.44
N ARG A 208 -22.76 -17.98 -13.65
CA ARG A 208 -23.28 -19.30 -13.23
C ARG A 208 -23.63 -19.33 -11.75
#